data_AF-A0A1F2RYN3-F1
#
_entry.id   AF-A0A1F2RYN3-F1
#
_cell.length_a   1.000
_cell.length_b   1.000
_cell.length_c   1.000
_cell.angle_alpha   90.00
_cell.angle_beta   90.00
_cell.angle_gamma   90.00
#
_symmetry.space_group_name_H-M   'P 1'
#
loop_
_entity.id
_entity.type
_entity.pdbx_description
1 polymer ?
#
loop_
_entity_poly.entity_id
_entity_poly.type
_entity_poly.pdbx_seq_one_letter_code
_entity_poly.pdbx_strand_id
1 'polypeptide(L)'
;MSYQRLAASRPLDVTLELVPRARFDVLELRSHCAAAHEAFAAYPRCLYWSSHTTAGFLDRSLAIRLSPERVPDYVETFRALFPEGAGYEHDHLERRHDLDPMQRASEPRNADSHLAFIAGGLRACVTHPNRPGESVFFVDLDGVVEGRPRRRLTRVIGFHNERIVAATEIEVPMSVHPIDSINLKDPRLGIYQQLSEFVQRAGIGTGRLRVVLDPSERHSALTINEYETLLMKHDLAEVLRNPLRFFAEKSRHALANPRAVPAKTLDYAKYDFVRVLNKSLDTFGLRGSIVERLLARTLAVPAAR
;
A
#
# COMPACT_ATOMS: atom_id res chain seq x y z
N MET A 1 -10.73 -24.24 -40.01
CA MET A 1 -10.43 -24.24 -38.56
C MET A 1 -9.06 -24.89 -38.35
N SER A 2 -7.98 -24.12 -38.42
CA SER A 2 -6.63 -24.65 -38.15
C SER A 2 -6.25 -24.38 -36.70
N TYR A 3 -6.05 -25.47 -35.95
CA TYR A 3 -5.45 -25.51 -34.63
C TYR A 3 -3.97 -25.04 -34.71
N GLN A 4 -3.74 -23.73 -34.74
CA GLN A 4 -2.50 -23.19 -34.21
C GLN A 4 -2.65 -23.15 -32.69
N ARG A 5 -2.13 -24.20 -32.03
CA ARG A 5 -1.66 -24.04 -30.65
C ARG A 5 -0.63 -22.92 -30.71
N LEU A 6 -1.07 -21.70 -30.40
CA LEU A 6 -0.20 -20.60 -30.00
C LEU A 6 0.77 -21.21 -29.00
N ALA A 7 2.05 -21.26 -29.35
CA ALA A 7 3.10 -21.48 -28.38
C ALA A 7 2.76 -20.62 -27.17
N ALA A 8 2.77 -21.19 -25.97
CA ALA A 8 2.60 -20.39 -24.75
C ALA A 8 3.71 -19.34 -24.77
N SER A 9 3.38 -18.14 -25.27
CA SER A 9 4.34 -17.04 -25.32
C SER A 9 4.71 -16.80 -23.87
N ARG A 10 6.00 -16.94 -23.56
CA ARG A 10 6.52 -16.74 -22.21
C ARG A 10 5.99 -15.40 -21.67
N PRO A 11 5.69 -15.32 -20.36
CA PRO A 11 5.32 -14.04 -19.77
C PRO A 11 6.38 -12.99 -20.11
N LEU A 12 5.92 -11.80 -20.49
CA LEU A 12 6.81 -10.65 -20.68
C LEU A 12 6.93 -9.95 -19.33
N ASP A 13 8.15 -9.71 -18.87
CA ASP A 13 8.46 -9.10 -17.58
C ASP A 13 9.34 -7.88 -17.81
N VAL A 14 8.80 -6.68 -17.58
CA VAL A 14 9.50 -5.42 -17.80
C VAL A 14 9.50 -4.61 -16.52
N THR A 15 10.68 -4.12 -16.14
CA THR A 15 10.82 -3.13 -15.08
C THR A 15 10.70 -1.74 -15.68
N LEU A 16 9.79 -0.94 -15.16
CA LEU A 16 9.61 0.47 -15.47
C LEU A 16 10.18 1.31 -14.33
N GLU A 17 10.84 2.40 -14.70
CA GLU A 17 11.27 3.42 -13.76
C GLU A 17 10.32 4.61 -13.84
N LEU A 18 9.83 5.06 -12.68
CA LEU A 18 8.97 6.22 -12.53
C LEU A 18 9.68 7.26 -11.67
N VAL A 19 9.56 8.52 -12.07
CA VAL A 19 10.09 9.66 -11.32
C VAL A 19 8.90 10.52 -10.87
N PRO A 20 8.52 10.46 -9.59
CA PRO A 20 7.45 11.29 -9.04
C PRO A 20 7.82 12.77 -9.09
N ARG A 21 6.82 13.62 -9.28
CA ARG A 21 7.01 15.09 -9.38
C ARG A 21 6.80 15.81 -8.06
N ALA A 22 6.19 15.14 -7.08
CA ALA A 22 5.90 15.67 -5.75
C ALA A 22 5.94 14.53 -4.72
N ARG A 23 5.89 14.89 -3.42
CA ARG A 23 5.77 13.91 -2.33
C ARG A 23 4.57 13.00 -2.55
N PHE A 24 3.41 13.60 -2.85
CA PHE A 24 2.24 12.88 -3.34
C PHE A 24 2.09 13.05 -4.85
N ASP A 25 2.10 11.96 -5.60
CA ASP A 25 1.87 11.96 -7.05
C ASP A 25 0.99 10.77 -7.45
N VAL A 26 0.17 10.97 -8.49
CA VAL A 26 -0.68 9.94 -9.07
C VAL A 26 -0.37 9.87 -10.56
N LEU A 27 0.04 8.68 -11.01
CA LEU A 27 0.41 8.41 -12.39
C LEU A 27 -0.56 7.39 -12.98
N GLU A 28 -1.21 7.74 -14.09
CA GLU A 28 -1.87 6.75 -14.93
C GLU A 28 -0.79 6.04 -15.76
N LEU A 29 -0.46 4.82 -15.36
CA LEU A 29 0.77 4.14 -15.77
C LEU A 29 0.78 3.78 -17.25
N ARG A 30 -0.38 3.46 -17.83
CA ARG A 30 -0.46 3.01 -19.23
C ARG A 30 -0.18 4.14 -20.20
N SER A 31 -0.68 5.34 -19.92
CA SER A 31 -0.40 6.56 -20.69
C SER A 31 0.99 7.10 -20.38
N HIS A 32 1.42 7.08 -19.12
CA HIS A 32 2.76 7.54 -18.73
C HIS A 32 3.88 6.73 -19.39
N CYS A 33 3.67 5.43 -19.58
CA CYS A 33 4.64 4.51 -20.20
C CYS A 33 4.11 3.91 -21.51
N ALA A 34 3.43 4.70 -22.35
CA ALA A 34 2.74 4.20 -23.55
C ALA A 34 3.61 3.32 -24.46
N ALA A 35 4.83 3.76 -24.78
CA ALA A 35 5.76 2.99 -25.62
C ALA A 35 6.14 1.63 -25.01
N ALA A 36 6.35 1.57 -23.69
CA ALA A 36 6.59 0.30 -23.01
C ALA A 36 5.31 -0.55 -22.95
N HIS A 37 4.14 0.10 -22.84
CA HIS A 37 2.85 -0.57 -22.78
C HIS A 37 2.45 -1.24 -24.10
N GLU A 38 2.92 -0.72 -25.25
CA GLU A 38 2.74 -1.35 -26.57
C GLU A 38 3.33 -2.76 -26.63
N ALA A 39 4.46 -3.01 -25.95
CA ALA A 39 5.07 -4.34 -25.89
C ALA A 39 4.14 -5.39 -25.25
N PHE A 40 3.16 -4.96 -24.45
CA PHE A 40 2.20 -5.84 -23.81
C PHE A 40 0.96 -6.13 -24.67
N ALA A 41 0.82 -5.55 -25.87
CA ALA A 41 -0.39 -5.66 -26.69
C ALA A 41 -0.84 -7.10 -26.98
N ALA A 42 0.09 -8.06 -27.06
CA ALA A 42 -0.20 -9.47 -27.28
C ALA A 42 -0.72 -10.20 -26.03
N TYR A 43 -0.60 -9.61 -24.85
CA TYR A 43 -0.96 -10.24 -23.58
C TYR A 43 -2.34 -9.76 -23.11
N PRO A 44 -3.30 -10.66 -22.83
CA PRO A 44 -4.66 -10.26 -22.42
C PRO A 44 -4.74 -9.75 -20.97
N ARG A 45 -3.70 -9.97 -20.16
CA ARG A 45 -3.62 -9.54 -18.76
C ARG A 45 -2.23 -9.01 -18.45
N CYS A 46 -2.21 -8.00 -17.59
CA CYS A 46 -0.99 -7.47 -17.00
C CYS A 46 -1.11 -7.51 -15.47
N LEU A 47 -0.06 -8.00 -14.82
CA LEU A 47 0.18 -7.86 -13.39
C LEU A 47 1.14 -6.69 -13.19
N TYR A 48 0.80 -5.79 -12.29
CA TYR A 48 1.58 -4.63 -11.92
C TYR A 48 2.06 -4.81 -10.49
N TRP A 49 3.37 -4.66 -10.27
CA TRP A 49 4.00 -4.91 -8.98
C TRP A 49 4.92 -3.76 -8.58
N SER A 50 4.70 -3.25 -7.38
CA SER A 50 5.52 -2.27 -6.70
C SER A 50 6.31 -2.97 -5.60
N SER A 51 7.61 -2.69 -5.55
CA SER A 51 8.47 -3.13 -4.45
C SER A 51 8.49 -2.14 -3.28
N HIS A 52 7.68 -1.07 -3.35
CA HIS A 52 7.67 0.02 -2.37
C HIS A 52 6.52 -0.15 -1.38
N THR A 53 6.73 0.35 -0.17
CA THR A 53 5.76 0.30 0.95
C THR A 53 4.99 1.61 1.15
N THR A 54 5.42 2.68 0.46
CA THR A 54 4.74 3.98 0.38
C THR A 54 4.31 4.35 -1.05
N ALA A 55 4.48 3.44 -2.00
CA ALA A 55 4.05 3.63 -3.38
C ALA A 55 3.53 2.32 -3.99
N GLY A 56 2.45 2.38 -4.76
CA GLY A 56 1.80 1.19 -5.28
C GLY A 56 0.54 1.51 -6.06
N PHE A 57 -0.39 0.58 -6.11
CA PHE A 57 -1.52 0.64 -7.04
C PHE A 57 -2.86 0.77 -6.34
N LEU A 58 -3.76 1.50 -6.98
CA LEU A 58 -5.17 1.45 -6.64
C LEU A 58 -5.78 0.14 -7.15
N ASP A 59 -6.59 -0.53 -6.32
CA ASP A 59 -7.32 -1.73 -6.78
C ASP A 59 -8.24 -1.39 -7.96
N ARG A 60 -8.30 -2.29 -8.95
CA ARG A 60 -9.11 -2.10 -10.17
C ARG A 60 -10.55 -1.72 -9.86
N SER A 61 -11.19 -2.40 -8.91
CA SER A 61 -12.60 -2.13 -8.59
C SER A 61 -12.80 -0.74 -7.99
N LEU A 62 -11.80 -0.24 -7.26
CA LEU A 62 -11.80 1.08 -6.67
C LEU A 62 -11.51 2.16 -7.73
N ALA A 63 -10.53 1.91 -8.61
CA ALA A 63 -10.21 2.78 -9.74
C ALA A 63 -11.43 3.02 -10.65
N ILE A 64 -12.18 1.96 -10.96
CA ILE A 64 -13.40 2.06 -11.78
C ILE A 64 -14.48 2.89 -11.10
N ARG A 65 -14.58 2.83 -9.77
CA ARG A 65 -15.62 3.57 -9.01
C ARG A 65 -15.30 5.05 -8.85
N LEU A 66 -14.02 5.39 -8.67
CA LEU A 66 -13.62 6.75 -8.33
C LEU A 66 -13.64 7.70 -9.54
N SER A 67 -13.56 7.21 -10.79
CA SER A 67 -13.16 7.98 -11.97
C SER A 67 -11.74 8.57 -11.83
N PRO A 68 -10.96 8.71 -12.92
CA PRO A 68 -9.57 9.16 -12.86
C PRO A 68 -9.35 10.46 -12.08
N GLU A 69 -10.27 11.41 -12.24
CA GLU A 69 -10.16 12.76 -11.70
C GLU A 69 -10.31 12.82 -10.17
N ARG A 70 -10.97 11.82 -9.56
CA ARG A 70 -11.20 11.79 -8.10
C ARG A 70 -10.22 10.90 -7.33
N VAL A 71 -9.32 10.19 -8.03
CA VAL A 71 -8.28 9.40 -7.37
C VAL A 71 -7.43 10.26 -6.43
N PRO A 72 -6.99 11.49 -6.82
CA PRO A 72 -6.25 12.36 -5.92
C PRO A 72 -7.02 12.72 -4.65
N ASP A 73 -8.28 13.14 -4.78
CA ASP A 73 -9.13 13.55 -3.64
C ASP A 73 -9.41 12.39 -2.67
N TYR A 74 -9.58 11.19 -3.21
CA TYR A 74 -9.74 9.97 -2.42
C TYR A 74 -8.51 9.72 -1.55
N VAL A 75 -7.31 9.76 -2.15
CA VAL A 75 -6.06 9.52 -1.41
C VAL A 75 -5.78 10.65 -0.42
N GLU A 76 -6.07 11.90 -0.80
CA GLU A 76 -5.89 13.07 0.06
C GLU A 76 -6.70 12.97 1.37
N THR A 77 -7.86 12.31 1.34
CA THR A 77 -8.66 12.03 2.54
C THR A 77 -7.86 11.24 3.58
N PHE A 78 -7.04 10.28 3.17
CA PHE A 78 -6.19 9.50 4.08
C PHE A 78 -4.92 10.25 4.46
N ARG A 79 -4.33 11.03 3.55
CA ARG A 79 -3.21 11.92 3.90
C ARG A 79 -3.61 13.00 4.91
N ALA A 80 -4.88 13.42 4.90
CA ALA A 80 -5.42 14.29 5.93
C ALA A 80 -5.54 13.56 7.27
N LEU A 81 -5.95 12.28 7.27
CA LEU A 81 -6.03 11.44 8.47
C LEU A 81 -4.67 11.16 9.12
N PHE A 82 -3.61 11.04 8.31
CA PHE A 82 -2.24 10.82 8.76
C PHE A 82 -1.35 11.99 8.33
N PRO A 83 -1.35 13.11 9.08
CA PRO A 83 -0.55 14.26 8.70
C PRO A 83 0.95 13.99 8.73
N GLU A 84 1.65 14.43 7.69
CA GLU A 84 3.11 14.45 7.66
C GLU A 84 3.71 15.11 8.93
N GLY A 85 4.71 14.43 9.52
CA GLY A 85 5.48 14.95 10.64
C GLY A 85 4.71 15.07 11.97
N ALA A 86 3.61 14.34 12.14
CA ALA A 86 2.80 14.37 13.36
C ALA A 86 3.39 13.53 14.52
N GLY A 87 4.71 13.55 14.69
CA GLY A 87 5.38 12.95 15.85
C GLY A 87 5.31 11.42 15.93
N TYR A 88 5.33 10.75 14.79
CA TYR A 88 5.28 9.29 14.72
C TYR A 88 6.53 8.62 15.30
N GLU A 89 6.31 7.50 15.99
CA GLU A 89 7.35 6.63 16.53
C GLU A 89 8.21 5.99 15.43
N HIS A 90 7.61 5.67 14.28
CA HIS A 90 8.31 5.28 13.07
C HIS A 90 9.41 6.28 12.65
N ASP A 91 9.15 7.57 12.83
CA ASP A 91 10.05 8.64 12.40
C ASP A 91 11.19 8.92 13.41
N HIS A 92 11.17 8.25 14.57
CA HIS A 92 12.26 8.24 15.55
C HIS A 92 13.36 7.26 15.15
N LEU A 93 14.09 7.62 14.09
CA LEU A 93 15.11 6.78 13.45
C LEU A 93 16.18 6.25 14.43
N GLU A 94 16.48 6.96 15.51
CA GLU A 94 17.40 6.49 16.57
C GLU A 94 16.93 5.21 17.28
N ARG A 95 15.62 4.93 17.27
CA ARG A 95 14.99 3.73 17.83
C ARG A 95 14.96 2.56 16.84
N ARG A 96 15.30 2.82 15.56
CA ARG A 96 15.38 1.82 14.48
C ARG A 96 16.69 1.05 14.52
N HIS A 97 16.80 0.14 15.49
CA HIS A 97 17.95 -0.74 15.66
C HIS A 97 18.08 -1.81 14.56
N ASP A 98 17.05 -1.98 13.74
CA ASP A 98 17.04 -2.80 12.53
C ASP A 98 17.81 -2.17 11.36
N LEU A 99 18.05 -0.85 11.40
CA LEU A 99 18.82 -0.13 10.40
C LEU A 99 20.27 0.05 10.83
N ASP A 100 21.20 -0.13 9.89
CA ASP A 100 22.57 0.28 10.10
C ASP A 100 22.69 1.83 10.15
N PRO A 101 23.79 2.39 10.69
CA PRO A 101 23.93 3.84 10.83
C PRO A 101 23.86 4.62 9.50
N MET A 102 24.32 4.04 8.40
CA MET A 102 24.29 4.69 7.08
C MET A 102 22.87 4.72 6.53
N GLN A 103 22.16 3.59 6.61
CA GLN A 103 20.74 3.49 6.25
C GLN A 103 19.92 4.51 7.05
N ARG A 104 20.09 4.52 8.37
CA ARG A 104 19.39 5.41 9.29
C ARG A 104 19.61 6.89 8.97
N ALA A 105 20.79 7.28 8.51
CA ALA A 105 21.08 8.67 8.14
C ALA A 105 20.34 9.13 6.87
N SER A 106 19.91 8.18 6.03
CA SER A 106 19.22 8.43 4.75
C SER A 106 17.75 8.01 4.74
N GLU A 107 17.27 7.41 5.82
CA GLU A 107 15.92 6.87 5.90
C GLU A 107 14.89 8.03 5.93
N PRO A 108 13.90 8.03 5.03
CA PRO A 108 12.87 9.06 5.01
C PRO A 108 11.95 8.95 6.25
N ARG A 109 11.51 10.10 6.76
CA ARG A 109 10.45 10.20 7.76
C ARG A 109 9.10 10.23 7.06
N ASN A 110 8.51 9.06 6.91
CA ASN A 110 7.36 8.83 6.04
C ASN A 110 6.30 7.90 6.67
N ALA A 111 6.25 7.84 8.00
CA ALA A 111 5.22 7.08 8.73
C ALA A 111 3.79 7.39 8.25
N ASP A 112 3.51 8.69 8.03
CA ASP A 112 2.28 9.19 7.45
C ASP A 112 1.92 8.49 6.13
N SER A 113 2.92 8.29 5.29
CA SER A 113 2.79 7.74 3.95
C SER A 113 2.54 6.23 4.00
N HIS A 114 3.18 5.51 4.93
CA HIS A 114 2.87 4.10 5.18
C HIS A 114 1.42 3.93 5.68
N LEU A 115 0.99 4.75 6.63
CA LEU A 115 -0.36 4.69 7.18
C LEU A 115 -1.42 5.04 6.13
N ALA A 116 -1.18 6.09 5.33
CA ALA A 116 -2.04 6.45 4.21
C ALA A 116 -2.09 5.37 3.13
N PHE A 117 -0.97 4.69 2.86
CA PHE A 117 -0.93 3.55 1.92
C PHE A 117 -1.84 2.42 2.37
N ILE A 118 -1.73 2.04 3.65
CA ILE A 118 -2.52 0.95 4.25
C ILE A 118 -3.99 1.33 4.29
N ALA A 119 -4.33 2.50 4.86
CA ALA A 119 -5.71 2.93 5.05
C ALA A 119 -6.43 3.24 3.74
N GLY A 120 -5.70 3.81 2.77
CA GLY A 120 -6.19 4.07 1.41
C GLY A 120 -6.39 2.81 0.58
N GLY A 121 -6.11 1.62 1.13
CA GLY A 121 -6.33 0.35 0.44
C GLY A 121 -5.44 0.15 -0.78
N LEU A 122 -4.31 0.85 -0.85
CA LEU A 122 -3.34 0.69 -1.92
C LEU A 122 -2.71 -0.71 -1.85
N ARG A 123 -2.29 -1.20 -3.01
CA ARG A 123 -1.80 -2.56 -3.19
C ARG A 123 -0.41 -2.54 -3.82
N ALA A 124 0.51 -3.32 -3.24
CA ALA A 124 1.79 -3.58 -3.89
C ALA A 124 1.64 -4.35 -5.21
N CYS A 125 0.54 -5.10 -5.39
CA CYS A 125 0.32 -5.92 -6.57
C CYS A 125 -1.14 -5.89 -7.02
N VAL A 126 -1.39 -5.58 -8.29
CA VAL A 126 -2.72 -5.61 -8.91
C VAL A 126 -2.67 -6.32 -10.26
N THR A 127 -3.79 -6.90 -10.67
CA THR A 127 -3.93 -7.51 -12.00
C THR A 127 -5.08 -6.85 -12.74
N HIS A 128 -4.81 -6.39 -13.96
CA HIS A 128 -5.80 -5.77 -14.82
C HIS A 128 -5.93 -6.52 -16.15
N PRO A 129 -7.13 -6.54 -16.76
CA PRO A 129 -7.25 -6.92 -18.15
C PRO A 129 -6.48 -5.92 -19.01
N ASN A 130 -5.72 -6.40 -19.98
CA ASN A 130 -5.01 -5.51 -20.89
C ASN A 130 -5.86 -5.25 -22.13
N ARG A 131 -6.69 -4.20 -22.06
CA ARG A 131 -7.59 -3.78 -23.15
C ARG A 131 -7.71 -2.25 -23.20
N PRO A 132 -8.14 -1.68 -24.34
CA PRO A 132 -8.40 -0.24 -24.45
C PRO A 132 -9.37 0.26 -23.36
N GLY A 133 -9.13 1.49 -22.87
CA GLY A 133 -9.97 2.14 -21.86
C GLY A 133 -9.79 1.64 -20.42
N GLU A 134 -8.93 0.65 -20.18
CA GLU A 134 -8.58 0.24 -18.82
C GLU A 134 -7.48 1.18 -18.26
N SER A 135 -7.71 1.78 -17.09
CA SER A 135 -6.72 2.62 -16.41
C SER A 135 -6.01 1.88 -15.27
N VAL A 136 -4.74 2.22 -15.05
CA VAL A 136 -3.94 1.68 -13.95
C VAL A 136 -3.25 2.85 -13.24
N PHE A 137 -3.65 3.12 -12.00
CA PHE A 137 -3.10 4.23 -11.22
C PHE A 137 -2.00 3.74 -10.29
N PHE A 138 -0.79 4.24 -10.50
CA PHE A 138 0.30 4.19 -9.55
C PHE A 138 0.24 5.43 -8.67
N VAL A 139 0.20 5.24 -7.36
CA VAL A 139 0.13 6.28 -6.35
C VAL A 139 1.43 6.25 -5.55
N ASP A 140 2.12 7.38 -5.50
CA ASP A 140 3.30 7.58 -4.65
C ASP A 140 2.93 8.56 -3.54
N LEU A 141 3.18 8.18 -2.29
CA LEU A 141 2.90 9.01 -1.12
C LEU A 141 4.17 9.66 -0.55
N ASP A 142 5.34 9.26 -1.05
CA ASP A 142 6.64 9.70 -0.55
C ASP A 142 7.64 9.94 -1.71
N GLY A 143 7.15 10.49 -2.82
CA GLY A 143 7.85 10.54 -4.10
C GLY A 143 8.99 11.56 -4.21
N VAL A 144 8.97 12.61 -3.39
CA VAL A 144 10.01 13.64 -3.29
C VAL A 144 10.32 13.85 -1.82
N VAL A 145 11.59 13.65 -1.45
CA VAL A 145 12.09 13.79 -0.07
C VAL A 145 13.15 14.87 -0.05
N GLU A 146 12.98 15.89 0.81
CA GLU A 146 13.92 17.02 0.92
C GLU A 146 14.22 17.71 -0.44
N GLY A 147 13.20 17.83 -1.29
CA GLY A 147 13.32 18.42 -2.63
C GLY A 147 13.98 17.52 -3.67
N ARG A 148 14.35 16.29 -3.32
CA ARG A 148 14.95 15.30 -4.24
C ARG A 148 13.91 14.27 -4.67
N PRO A 149 13.61 14.15 -5.98
CA PRO A 149 12.77 13.07 -6.49
C PRO A 149 13.38 11.69 -6.22
N ARG A 150 12.55 10.76 -5.75
CA ARG A 150 12.91 9.36 -5.63
C ARG A 150 12.75 8.67 -6.99
N ARG A 151 13.45 7.55 -7.18
CA ARG A 151 13.27 6.69 -8.36
C ARG A 151 12.47 5.47 -7.93
N ARG A 152 11.31 5.25 -8.56
CA ARG A 152 10.45 4.11 -8.27
C ARG A 152 10.57 3.08 -9.37
N LEU A 153 11.00 1.89 -8.99
CA LEU A 153 10.93 0.73 -9.87
C LEU A 153 9.59 0.01 -9.66
N THR A 154 8.90 -0.27 -10.76
CA THR A 154 7.74 -1.15 -10.77
C THR A 154 7.88 -2.17 -11.89
N ARG A 155 7.33 -3.37 -11.72
CA ARG A 155 7.34 -4.39 -12.77
C ARG A 155 5.96 -4.55 -13.37
N VAL A 156 5.92 -4.71 -14.68
CA VAL A 156 4.73 -5.07 -15.44
C VAL A 156 4.97 -6.43 -16.07
N ILE A 157 4.08 -7.37 -15.75
CA ILE A 157 4.16 -8.75 -16.21
C ILE A 157 2.95 -9.05 -17.10
N GLY A 158 3.18 -9.21 -18.39
CA GLY A 158 2.17 -9.63 -19.37
C GLY A 158 2.04 -11.14 -19.39
N PHE A 159 0.82 -11.66 -19.28
CA PHE A 159 0.58 -13.11 -19.29
C PHE A 159 -0.78 -13.47 -19.90
N HIS A 160 -0.88 -14.72 -20.35
CA HIS A 160 -2.09 -15.25 -20.99
C HIS A 160 -3.01 -15.90 -19.96
N ASN A 161 -2.44 -16.78 -19.15
CA ASN A 161 -3.13 -17.58 -18.15
C ASN A 161 -2.35 -17.65 -16.84
N GLU A 162 -3.12 -17.77 -15.76
CA GLU A 162 -2.62 -18.05 -14.43
C GLU A 162 -3.45 -19.22 -13.89
N ARG A 163 -2.77 -20.17 -13.24
CA ARG A 163 -3.42 -21.29 -12.55
C ARG A 163 -2.68 -21.56 -11.24
N ILE A 164 -3.40 -22.00 -10.23
CA ILE A 164 -2.81 -22.50 -9.00
C ILE A 164 -2.16 -23.86 -9.32
N VAL A 165 -0.89 -24.01 -8.96
CA VAL A 165 -0.12 -25.25 -9.21
C VAL A 165 0.14 -26.03 -7.92
N ALA A 166 0.14 -25.33 -6.78
CA ALA A 166 0.34 -25.90 -5.46
C ALA A 166 -0.25 -24.93 -4.42
N ALA A 167 -0.59 -25.47 -3.25
CA ALA A 167 -1.00 -24.72 -2.07
C ALA A 167 -0.40 -25.39 -0.83
N THR A 168 -0.14 -24.60 0.22
CA THR A 168 0.36 -25.09 1.49
C THR A 168 -0.11 -24.16 2.59
N GLU A 169 -0.15 -24.67 3.82
CA GLU A 169 -0.50 -23.93 5.02
C GLU A 169 0.75 -23.83 5.90
N ILE A 170 0.93 -22.66 6.52
CA ILE A 170 2.04 -22.39 7.42
C ILE A 170 1.44 -21.82 8.69
N GLU A 171 1.62 -22.50 9.80
CA GLU A 171 1.21 -22.01 11.11
C GLU A 171 2.19 -20.94 11.60
N VAL A 172 1.66 -19.81 12.03
CA VAL A 172 2.45 -18.70 12.60
C VAL A 172 2.12 -18.59 14.08
N PRO A 173 3.09 -18.83 14.98
CA PRO A 173 2.83 -18.80 16.41
C PRO A 173 2.56 -17.38 16.88
N MET A 174 1.35 -17.06 17.33
CA MET A 174 0.99 -15.74 17.88
C MET A 174 1.13 -15.72 19.40
N SER A 175 1.50 -14.56 19.98
CA SER A 175 1.47 -14.40 21.43
C SER A 175 0.03 -14.23 21.95
N VAL A 176 -0.17 -14.43 23.25
CA VAL A 176 -1.48 -14.26 23.93
C VAL A 176 -1.85 -12.77 24.09
N HIS A 177 -0.98 -11.83 23.69
CA HIS A 177 -1.25 -10.41 23.83
C HIS A 177 -2.37 -9.94 22.90
N PRO A 178 -3.23 -9.01 23.35
CA PRO A 178 -4.41 -8.57 22.60
C PRO A 178 -4.06 -7.83 21.29
N ILE A 179 -2.88 -7.22 21.21
CA ILE A 179 -2.34 -6.63 19.99
C ILE A 179 -0.88 -7.08 19.89
N ASP A 180 -0.57 -7.84 18.85
CA ASP A 180 0.79 -8.25 18.55
C ASP A 180 1.06 -8.23 17.05
N SER A 181 2.32 -8.15 16.69
CA SER A 181 2.80 -8.19 15.31
C SER A 181 4.03 -9.07 15.23
N ILE A 182 4.03 -10.00 14.29
CA ILE A 182 5.13 -10.92 14.07
C ILE A 182 5.75 -10.66 12.71
N ASN A 183 7.07 -10.53 12.70
CA ASN A 183 7.83 -10.43 11.47
C ASN A 183 7.97 -11.82 10.85
N LEU A 184 7.27 -12.07 9.74
CA LEU A 184 7.34 -13.36 9.03
C LEU A 184 8.73 -13.65 8.42
N LYS A 185 9.62 -12.64 8.34
CA LYS A 185 11.02 -12.82 7.95
C LYS A 185 11.92 -13.29 9.09
N ASP A 186 11.42 -13.33 10.34
CA ASP A 186 12.23 -13.79 11.47
C ASP A 186 12.74 -15.22 11.18
N PRO A 187 14.07 -15.41 11.08
CA PRO A 187 14.65 -16.71 10.74
C PRO A 187 14.23 -17.83 11.70
N ARG A 188 13.89 -17.48 12.95
CA ARG A 188 13.44 -18.43 13.98
C ARG A 188 12.11 -19.09 13.63
N LEU A 189 11.30 -18.46 12.79
CA LEU A 189 10.01 -19.00 12.34
C LEU A 189 10.17 -19.95 11.14
N GLY A 190 11.29 -19.90 10.42
CA GLY A 190 11.54 -20.76 9.25
C GLY A 190 10.60 -20.55 8.04
N ILE A 191 9.70 -19.55 8.08
CA ILE A 191 8.66 -19.36 7.07
C ILE A 191 9.26 -19.13 5.68
N TYR A 192 10.27 -18.28 5.57
CA TYR A 192 10.93 -18.00 4.27
C TYR A 192 11.62 -19.23 3.69
N GLN A 193 12.19 -20.09 4.54
CA GLN A 193 12.75 -21.37 4.10
C GLN A 193 11.66 -22.28 3.56
N GLN A 194 10.54 -22.43 4.28
CA GLN A 194 9.39 -23.23 3.84
C GLN A 194 8.84 -22.72 2.50
N LEU A 195 8.71 -21.40 2.32
CA LEU A 195 8.28 -20.78 1.05
C LEU A 195 9.27 -21.04 -0.09
N SER A 196 10.58 -20.93 0.17
CA SER A 196 11.62 -21.20 -0.82
C SER A 196 11.57 -22.66 -1.29
N GLU A 197 11.51 -23.61 -0.36
CA GLU A 197 11.39 -25.03 -0.67
C GLU A 197 10.09 -25.34 -1.41
N PHE A 198 8.98 -24.71 -1.03
CA PHE A 198 7.69 -24.84 -1.71
C PHE A 198 7.77 -24.39 -3.17
N VAL A 199 8.38 -23.24 -3.45
CA VAL A 199 8.60 -22.75 -4.83
C VAL A 199 9.47 -23.70 -5.62
N GLN A 200 10.58 -24.18 -5.03
CA GLN A 200 11.49 -25.12 -5.68
C GLN A 200 10.77 -26.42 -6.05
N ARG A 201 9.99 -27.00 -5.13
CA ARG A 201 9.20 -28.22 -5.38
C ARG A 201 8.13 -28.03 -6.46
N ALA A 202 7.54 -26.85 -6.56
CA ALA A 202 6.53 -26.56 -7.59
C ALA A 202 7.12 -26.52 -9.01
N GLY A 203 8.43 -26.32 -9.17
CA GLY A 203 9.12 -26.39 -10.46
C GLY A 203 8.63 -25.37 -11.49
N ILE A 204 8.07 -24.24 -11.06
CA ILE A 204 7.54 -23.20 -11.96
C ILE A 204 8.63 -22.24 -12.41
N GLY A 205 8.68 -21.96 -13.72
CA GLY A 205 9.64 -20.98 -14.26
C GLY A 205 9.26 -19.52 -13.99
N THR A 206 7.96 -19.20 -14.05
CA THR A 206 7.44 -17.86 -13.74
C THR A 206 6.08 -17.99 -13.08
N GLY A 207 5.88 -17.29 -11.98
CA GLY A 207 4.62 -17.27 -11.26
C GLY A 207 4.68 -16.30 -10.08
N ARG A 208 3.68 -16.37 -9.21
CA ARG A 208 3.63 -15.59 -7.98
C ARG A 208 3.26 -16.47 -6.81
N LEU A 209 3.76 -16.10 -5.64
CA LEU A 209 3.23 -16.58 -4.37
C LEU A 209 2.12 -15.65 -3.92
N ARG A 210 0.99 -16.24 -3.52
CA ARG A 210 -0.10 -15.51 -2.87
C ARG A 210 -0.17 -15.98 -1.42
N VAL A 211 0.28 -15.14 -0.51
CA VAL A 211 0.12 -15.36 0.93
C VAL A 211 -1.19 -14.74 1.36
N VAL A 212 -2.04 -15.52 2.02
CA VAL A 212 -3.33 -15.10 2.54
C VAL A 212 -3.50 -15.64 3.96
N LEU A 213 -4.24 -14.93 4.79
CA LEU A 213 -4.75 -15.48 6.04
C LEU A 213 -5.90 -16.43 5.73
N ASP A 214 -6.09 -17.42 6.60
CA ASP A 214 -7.25 -18.30 6.52
C ASP A 214 -8.55 -17.46 6.57
N PRO A 215 -9.58 -17.76 5.77
CA PRO A 215 -10.83 -16.99 5.77
C PRO A 215 -11.57 -16.98 7.10
N SER A 216 -11.27 -17.90 8.02
CA SER A 216 -11.80 -17.95 9.39
C SER A 216 -11.08 -17.01 10.35
N GLU A 217 -9.86 -16.56 10.04
CA GLU A 217 -9.13 -15.59 10.85
C GLU A 217 -9.95 -14.31 11.02
N ARG A 218 -10.11 -13.88 12.27
CA ARG A 218 -10.78 -12.64 12.65
C ARG A 218 -9.76 -11.79 13.39
N HIS A 219 -9.75 -10.48 13.12
CA HIS A 219 -8.85 -9.52 13.75
C HIS A 219 -7.35 -9.67 13.40
N SER A 220 -7.00 -10.58 12.49
CA SER A 220 -5.65 -10.73 11.94
C SER A 220 -5.51 -9.99 10.59
N ALA A 221 -4.33 -9.45 10.31
CA ALA A 221 -4.00 -8.83 9.02
C ALA A 221 -2.56 -9.14 8.61
N LEU A 222 -2.32 -9.29 7.30
CA LEU A 222 -0.97 -9.33 6.72
C LEU A 222 -0.63 -7.95 6.18
N THR A 223 0.51 -7.41 6.62
CA THR A 223 1.04 -6.14 6.12
C THR A 223 2.35 -6.40 5.38
N ILE A 224 2.50 -5.79 4.21
CA ILE A 224 3.80 -5.64 3.57
C ILE A 224 4.32 -4.31 4.09
N ASN A 225 4.82 -4.32 5.32
CA ASN A 225 5.65 -3.25 5.79
C ASN A 225 7.02 -3.86 6.03
N GLU A 226 7.99 -3.41 5.23
CA GLU A 226 9.31 -4.02 5.19
C GLU A 226 9.97 -3.97 6.56
N TYR A 227 9.64 -2.95 7.34
CA TYR A 227 10.04 -2.80 8.72
C TYR A 227 8.97 -1.93 9.38
N GLU A 228 8.23 -2.48 10.34
CA GLU A 228 8.04 -1.81 11.62
C GLU A 228 6.95 -2.45 12.47
N THR A 229 7.45 -3.17 13.46
CA THR A 229 6.78 -3.30 14.74
C THR A 229 6.40 -1.93 15.32
N LEU A 230 7.19 -0.86 15.12
CA LEU A 230 6.90 0.47 15.68
C LEU A 230 5.64 1.11 15.07
N LEU A 231 5.55 1.22 13.75
CA LEU A 231 4.38 1.70 13.01
C LEU A 231 3.11 0.97 13.43
N MET A 232 3.17 -0.36 13.54
CA MET A 232 1.98 -1.15 13.85
C MET A 232 1.64 -1.14 15.35
N LYS A 233 2.63 -1.27 16.24
CA LYS A 233 2.40 -1.32 17.70
C LYS A 233 2.13 0.04 18.32
N HIS A 234 2.76 1.09 17.80
CA HIS A 234 2.67 2.44 18.36
C HIS A 234 1.84 3.36 17.48
N ASP A 235 2.27 3.65 16.26
CA ASP A 235 1.65 4.74 15.47
C ASP A 235 0.22 4.46 15.06
N LEU A 236 -0.03 3.32 14.41
CA LEU A 236 -1.38 2.96 13.98
C LEU A 236 -2.31 2.81 15.19
N ALA A 237 -1.85 2.13 16.24
CA ALA A 237 -2.62 1.95 17.46
C ALA A 237 -2.93 3.28 18.15
N GLU A 238 -1.99 4.22 18.16
CA GLU A 238 -2.15 5.52 18.77
C GLU A 238 -3.04 6.45 17.95
N VAL A 239 -2.89 6.49 16.62
CA VAL A 239 -3.76 7.30 15.75
C VAL A 239 -5.21 6.82 15.88
N LEU A 240 -5.45 5.51 15.95
CA LEU A 240 -6.79 4.97 16.18
C LEU A 240 -7.33 5.33 17.58
N ARG A 241 -6.47 5.41 18.59
CA ARG A 241 -6.85 5.76 19.96
C ARG A 241 -7.11 7.26 20.16
N ASN A 242 -6.32 8.13 19.52
CA ASN A 242 -6.39 9.57 19.70
C ASN A 242 -6.01 10.34 18.41
N PRO A 243 -6.90 10.36 17.40
CA PRO A 243 -6.61 11.05 16.13
C PRO A 243 -6.42 12.56 16.31
N LEU A 244 -7.10 13.17 17.28
CA LEU A 244 -7.04 14.62 17.53
C LEU A 244 -5.64 15.10 17.96
N ARG A 245 -4.86 14.25 18.64
CA ARG A 245 -3.47 14.57 19.01
C ARG A 245 -2.62 14.88 17.77
N PHE A 246 -2.65 13.99 16.78
CA PHE A 246 -1.85 14.11 15.55
C PHE A 246 -2.25 15.35 14.73
N PHE A 247 -3.54 15.71 14.73
CA PHE A 247 -4.01 16.96 14.13
C PHE A 247 -3.55 18.22 14.89
N ALA A 248 -3.52 18.17 16.22
CA ALA A 248 -3.03 19.28 17.03
C ALA A 248 -1.53 19.51 16.81
N GLU A 249 -0.74 18.43 16.68
CA GLU A 249 0.68 18.50 16.36
C GLU A 249 0.91 19.13 14.97
N LYS A 250 0.15 18.71 13.93
CA LYS A 250 0.16 19.37 12.61
C LYS A 250 -0.13 20.87 12.72
N SER A 251 -1.11 21.25 13.51
CA SER A 251 -1.52 22.66 13.68
C SER A 251 -0.44 23.49 14.39
N ARG A 252 0.27 22.91 15.36
CA ARG A 252 1.42 23.56 16.02
C ARG A 252 2.60 23.75 15.07
N HIS A 253 2.91 22.75 14.25
CA HIS A 253 3.96 22.86 13.23
C HIS A 253 3.59 23.86 12.12
N ALA A 254 2.32 23.89 11.71
CA ALA A 254 1.76 24.86 10.78
C ALA A 254 1.87 26.30 11.28
N LEU A 255 1.62 26.54 12.57
CA LEU A 255 1.79 27.84 13.23
C LEU A 255 3.26 28.23 13.37
N ALA A 256 4.15 27.26 13.57
CA ALA A 256 5.60 27.47 13.64
C ALA A 256 6.24 27.74 12.26
N ASN A 257 5.64 27.24 11.16
CA ASN A 257 6.08 27.47 9.78
C ASN A 257 4.90 27.86 8.85
N PRO A 258 4.42 29.12 8.91
CA PRO A 258 3.20 29.55 8.21
C PRO A 258 3.26 29.44 6.68
N ARG A 259 4.47 29.45 6.11
CA ARG A 259 4.70 29.36 4.65
C ARG A 259 4.58 27.93 4.10
N ALA A 260 4.53 26.91 4.95
CA ALA A 260 4.44 25.50 4.55
C ALA A 260 2.99 25.00 4.41
N VAL A 261 1.99 25.84 4.69
CA VAL A 261 0.60 25.41 4.87
C VAL A 261 -0.31 26.13 3.87
N PRO A 262 -0.98 25.40 2.96
CA PRO A 262 -2.02 25.98 2.12
C PRO A 262 -3.16 26.55 2.98
N ALA A 263 -3.57 27.80 2.69
CA ALA A 263 -4.53 28.58 3.48
C ALA A 263 -5.92 27.92 3.66
N LYS A 264 -6.24 26.86 2.91
CA LYS A 264 -7.53 26.15 2.98
C LYS A 264 -7.64 25.09 4.09
N THR A 265 -6.57 24.84 4.84
CA THR A 265 -6.53 23.74 5.84
C THR A 265 -7.04 24.13 7.23
N LEU A 266 -7.19 25.43 7.53
CA LEU A 266 -7.51 25.92 8.89
C LEU A 266 -8.98 25.74 9.31
N ASP A 267 -9.93 25.72 8.37
CA ASP A 267 -11.37 25.65 8.68
C ASP A 267 -11.89 24.22 8.93
N TYR A 268 -11.10 23.18 8.65
CA TYR A 268 -11.55 21.77 8.74
C TYR A 268 -11.49 21.18 10.16
N ALA A 269 -10.87 21.88 11.12
CA ALA A 269 -10.39 21.29 12.37
C ALA A 269 -11.44 21.09 13.48
N LYS A 270 -12.73 21.41 13.27
CA LYS A 270 -13.71 21.47 14.38
C LYS A 270 -14.89 20.49 14.37
N TYR A 271 -15.12 19.71 13.31
CA TYR A 271 -16.34 18.89 13.24
C TYR A 271 -16.07 17.42 12.91
N ASP A 272 -16.52 16.56 13.83
CA ASP A 272 -16.76 15.10 13.71
C ASP A 272 -16.05 14.42 12.53
N PHE A 273 -14.76 14.18 12.71
CA PHE A 273 -13.83 13.67 11.69
C PHE A 273 -14.22 12.28 11.17
N VAL A 274 -14.75 11.41 12.04
CA VAL A 274 -15.30 10.10 11.65
C VAL A 274 -16.51 10.30 10.74
N ARG A 275 -17.37 11.28 11.03
CA ARG A 275 -18.49 11.65 10.17
C ARG A 275 -18.01 12.28 8.85
N VAL A 276 -16.91 13.03 8.82
CA VAL A 276 -16.33 13.56 7.57
C VAL A 276 -15.75 12.43 6.72
N LEU A 277 -14.98 11.52 7.30
CA LEU A 277 -14.45 10.33 6.61
C LEU A 277 -15.58 9.45 6.07
N ASN A 278 -16.59 9.16 6.90
CA ASN A 278 -17.78 8.41 6.49
C ASN A 278 -18.57 9.16 5.40
N LYS A 279 -18.69 10.48 5.49
CA LYS A 279 -19.37 11.31 4.48
C LYS A 279 -18.58 11.36 3.18
N SER A 280 -17.24 11.38 3.21
CA SER A 280 -16.39 11.30 2.02
C SER A 280 -16.51 9.92 1.36
N LEU A 281 -16.43 8.83 2.14
CA LEU A 281 -16.65 7.47 1.65
C LEU A 281 -18.07 7.29 1.06
N ASP A 282 -19.08 7.89 1.68
CA ASP A 282 -20.45 7.95 1.19
C ASP A 282 -20.56 8.76 -0.11
N THR A 283 -19.86 9.90 -0.21
CA THR A 283 -19.83 10.77 -1.40
C THR A 283 -19.19 10.06 -2.60
N PHE A 284 -18.23 9.17 -2.35
CA PHE A 284 -17.63 8.32 -3.37
C PHE A 284 -18.42 7.01 -3.63
N GLY A 285 -19.57 6.80 -2.99
CA GLY A 285 -20.41 5.61 -3.19
C GLY A 285 -19.76 4.31 -2.72
N LEU A 286 -18.86 4.38 -1.73
CA LEU A 286 -18.03 3.27 -1.27
C LEU A 286 -18.59 2.51 -0.04
N ARG A 287 -19.91 2.58 0.20
CA ARG A 287 -20.58 1.79 1.26
C ARG A 287 -20.28 0.29 1.08
N GLY A 288 -19.79 -0.37 2.13
CA GLY A 288 -19.37 -1.77 2.16
C GLY A 288 -17.96 -2.08 1.61
N SER A 289 -17.15 -1.05 1.34
CA SER A 289 -15.82 -1.18 0.72
C SER A 289 -14.77 -1.82 1.64
N ILE A 290 -13.65 -2.21 1.04
CA ILE A 290 -12.48 -2.73 1.77
C ILE A 290 -11.97 -1.73 2.79
N VAL A 291 -12.11 -0.41 2.55
CA VAL A 291 -11.74 0.65 3.51
C VAL A 291 -12.64 0.60 4.73
N GLU A 292 -13.95 0.52 4.56
CA GLU A 292 -14.88 0.40 5.68
C GLU A 292 -14.65 -0.93 6.43
N ARG A 293 -14.29 -2.01 5.74
CA ARG A 293 -13.88 -3.27 6.39
C ARG A 293 -12.51 -3.20 7.06
N LEU A 294 -11.56 -2.45 6.53
CA LEU A 294 -10.23 -2.26 7.12
C LEU A 294 -10.37 -1.39 8.37
N LEU A 295 -11.06 -0.24 8.25
CA LEU A 295 -11.43 0.65 9.33
C LEU A 295 -12.30 -0.06 10.37
N ALA A 296 -13.33 -0.81 9.99
CA ALA A 296 -14.14 -1.58 10.94
C ALA A 296 -13.35 -2.72 11.59
N ARG A 297 -12.37 -3.34 10.91
CA ARG A 297 -11.47 -4.33 11.53
C ARG A 297 -10.47 -3.69 12.49
N THR A 298 -10.02 -2.46 12.22
CA THR A 298 -9.08 -1.73 13.09
C THR A 298 -9.77 -0.93 14.19
N LEU A 299 -11.02 -0.52 13.99
CA LEU A 299 -11.87 0.21 14.94
C LEU A 299 -12.77 -0.72 15.78
N ALA A 300 -12.83 -2.04 15.48
CA ALA A 300 -13.51 -3.04 16.31
C ALA A 300 -12.74 -3.37 17.62
N VAL A 301 -11.97 -2.42 18.14
CA VAL A 301 -11.53 -2.40 19.54
C VAL A 301 -11.93 -1.03 20.08
N PRO A 302 -12.74 -0.89 21.16
CA PRO A 302 -13.00 -1.87 22.22
C PRO A 302 -14.50 -2.09 22.56
N ALA A 303 -14.91 -3.34 22.83
CA ALA A 303 -15.97 -3.68 23.79
C ALA A 303 -16.07 -5.20 24.00
N ALA A 304 -15.11 -5.79 24.71
CA ALA A 304 -15.37 -7.01 25.47
C ALA A 304 -14.51 -6.94 26.73
N ARG A 305 -15.18 -7.03 27.88
CA ARG A 305 -14.59 -7.08 29.22
C ARG A 305 -13.84 -8.38 29.42
#